data_AF-A0A9E4N2Y5-F1
#
_entry.id   AF-A0A9E4N2Y5-F1
#
_cell.length_a   1.000
_cell.length_b   1.000
_cell.length_c   1.000
_cell.angle_alpha   90.00
_cell.angle_beta   90.00
_cell.angle_gamma   90.00
#
_symmetry.space_group_name_H-M   'P 1'
#
loop_
_entity.id
_entity.type
_entity.pdbx_description
1 polymer ?
#
loop_
_entity_poly.entity_id
_entity_poly.type
_entity_poly.pdbx_seq_one_letter_code
_entity_poly.pdbx_strand_id
1 'polypeptide(L)'
;MSTVNELRNKVLRKLKVLPKGQAAEAEDASIVKDAYLELYEQLTLEGIISYPDSSDIPTEAVIPLVVIVAANLVDEFELPSREAREIKMEVPGARRALRRQVVPQYQFSEPVKATYY
;
A
#
# COMPACT_ATOMS: atom_id res chain seq x y z
N MET A 1 0.38 9.23 -10.15
CA MET A 1 1.58 8.37 -10.15
C MET A 1 2.43 8.87 -9.01
N SER A 2 2.86 8.00 -8.10
CA SER A 2 3.63 8.41 -6.92
C SER A 2 4.80 7.47 -6.68
N THR A 3 5.90 8.04 -6.21
CA THR A 3 7.12 7.29 -5.91
C THR A 3 7.09 6.68 -4.50
N VAL A 4 7.98 5.72 -4.24
CA VAL A 4 8.16 5.12 -2.89
C VAL A 4 8.51 6.19 -1.85
N ASN A 5 9.24 7.24 -2.23
CA ASN A 5 9.54 8.36 -1.34
C ASN A 5 8.28 9.13 -0.92
N GLU A 6 7.33 9.32 -1.82
CA GLU A 6 6.03 9.93 -1.47
C GLU A 6 5.21 9.01 -0.57
N LEU A 7 5.28 7.69 -0.77
CA LEU A 7 4.61 6.71 0.08
C LEU A 7 5.18 6.76 1.50
N ARG A 8 6.50 6.76 1.66
CA ARG A 8 7.18 6.87 2.96
C ARG A 8 6.74 8.12 3.73
N ASN A 9 6.78 9.27 3.07
CA ASN A 9 6.34 10.53 3.67
C ASN A 9 4.85 10.51 4.05
N LYS A 10 3.99 9.82 3.28
CA LYS A 10 2.57 9.67 3.61
C LYS A 10 2.35 8.72 4.79
N VAL A 11 3.12 7.65 4.90
CA VAL A 11 3.08 6.72 6.05
C VAL A 11 3.47 7.44 7.33
N LEU A 12 4.61 8.13 7.35
CA LEU A 12 5.08 8.84 8.55
C LEU A 12 4.13 9.96 8.98
N ARG A 13 3.47 10.63 8.02
CA ARG A 13 2.39 11.60 8.32
C ARG A 13 1.15 10.92 8.89
N LYS A 14 0.80 9.72 8.41
CA LYS A 14 -0.35 8.94 8.92
C LYS A 14 -0.08 8.44 10.35
N LEU A 15 1.18 8.08 10.65
CA LEU A 15 1.67 7.74 11.99
C LEU A 15 1.84 8.96 12.91
N LYS A 16 1.65 10.18 12.42
CA LYS A 16 1.88 11.45 13.15
C LYS A 16 3.28 11.63 13.76
N VAL A 17 4.22 10.76 13.40
CA VAL A 17 5.64 10.85 13.77
C VAL A 17 6.28 12.06 13.09
N LEU A 18 5.84 12.37 11.87
CA LEU A 18 6.27 13.56 11.14
C LEU A 18 5.24 14.70 11.20
N PRO A 19 5.61 15.87 11.76
CA PRO A 19 4.80 17.08 11.63
C PRO A 19 4.70 17.49 10.15
N LYS A 20 3.58 18.12 9.81
CA LYS A 20 3.35 18.62 8.45
C LYS A 20 4.42 19.66 8.09
N GLY A 21 5.27 19.35 7.11
CA GLY A 21 6.30 20.26 6.60
C GLY A 21 7.73 19.90 6.98
N GLN A 22 7.96 18.81 7.72
CA GLN A 22 9.30 18.28 8.00
C GLN A 22 9.62 17.08 7.11
N ALA A 23 10.92 16.87 6.87
CA ALA A 23 11.44 15.69 6.20
C ALA A 23 11.68 14.57 7.21
N ALA A 24 11.45 13.33 6.81
CA ALA A 24 11.69 12.16 7.66
C ALA A 24 13.15 12.09 8.10
N GLU A 25 13.37 11.74 9.37
CA GLU A 25 14.71 11.34 9.80
C GLU A 25 15.14 10.07 9.05
N ALA A 26 16.45 9.93 8.82
CA ALA A 26 16.96 8.83 8.01
C ALA A 26 16.58 7.45 8.60
N GLU A 27 16.55 7.35 9.93
CA GLU A 27 16.19 6.15 10.70
C GLU A 27 14.71 5.77 10.50
N ASP A 28 13.79 6.70 10.75
CA ASP A 28 12.35 6.52 10.51
C ASP A 28 12.06 6.13 9.06
N ALA A 29 12.78 6.76 8.14
CA ALA A 29 12.61 6.49 6.75
C ALA A 29 13.04 5.04 6.43
N SER A 30 14.16 4.55 6.98
CA SER A 30 14.59 3.14 6.78
C SER A 30 13.57 2.15 7.28
N ILE A 31 13.05 2.35 8.50
CA ILE A 31 12.03 1.46 9.10
C ILE A 31 10.81 1.33 8.18
N VAL A 32 10.32 2.46 7.65
CA VAL A 32 9.16 2.45 6.73
C VAL A 32 9.49 1.75 5.42
N LYS A 33 10.72 1.87 4.93
CA LYS A 33 11.15 1.20 3.70
C LYS A 33 11.18 -0.31 3.90
N ASP A 34 11.71 -0.77 5.02
CA ASP A 34 11.82 -2.20 5.31
C ASP A 34 10.43 -2.82 5.50
N ALA A 35 9.54 -2.16 6.26
CA ALA A 35 8.15 -2.60 6.38
C ALA A 35 7.37 -2.58 5.06
N TYR A 36 7.67 -1.64 4.17
CA TYR A 36 7.10 -1.63 2.82
C TYR A 36 7.63 -2.81 1.98
N LEU A 37 8.92 -3.12 2.05
CA LEU A 37 9.52 -4.25 1.33
C LEU A 37 8.93 -5.59 1.78
N GLU A 38 8.80 -5.81 3.08
CA GLU A 38 8.17 -7.03 3.61
C GLU A 38 6.71 -7.17 3.14
N LEU A 39 5.95 -6.07 3.20
CA LEU A 39 4.59 -6.05 2.71
C LEU A 39 4.52 -6.26 1.20
N TYR A 40 5.45 -5.68 0.45
CA TYR A 40 5.56 -5.86 -0.98
C TYR A 40 5.79 -7.33 -1.34
N GLU A 41 6.76 -8.00 -0.70
CA GLU A 41 7.02 -9.43 -0.89
C GLU A 41 5.77 -10.27 -0.61
N GLN A 42 5.06 -10.00 0.48
CA GLN A 42 3.79 -10.68 0.80
C GLN A 42 2.74 -10.46 -0.30
N LEU A 43 2.56 -9.22 -0.76
CA LEU A 43 1.56 -8.90 -1.78
C LEU A 43 1.93 -9.44 -3.16
N THR A 44 3.22 -9.57 -3.47
CA THR A 44 3.71 -10.23 -4.68
C THR A 44 3.49 -11.73 -4.61
N LEU A 45 3.73 -12.37 -3.46
CA LEU A 45 3.42 -13.78 -3.23
C LEU A 45 1.91 -14.07 -3.31
N GLU A 46 1.06 -13.15 -2.82
CA GLU A 46 -0.41 -13.24 -2.97
C GLU A 46 -0.88 -12.93 -4.41
N GLY A 47 0.00 -12.52 -5.32
CA GLY A 47 -0.34 -12.13 -6.69
C GLY A 47 -1.13 -10.83 -6.80
N ILE A 48 -1.10 -10.00 -5.75
CA ILE A 48 -1.85 -8.74 -5.65
C ILE A 48 -1.11 -7.59 -6.32
N ILE A 49 0.22 -7.56 -6.24
CA ILE A 49 1.02 -6.45 -6.77
C ILE A 49 2.22 -6.97 -7.54
N SER A 50 2.51 -6.37 -8.70
CA SER A 50 3.70 -6.66 -9.52
C SER A 50 4.55 -5.44 -9.89
N TYR A 51 4.28 -4.26 -9.32
CA TYR A 51 5.05 -3.04 -9.64
C TYR A 51 6.41 -3.11 -8.92
N PRO A 52 7.57 -3.15 -9.60
CA PRO A 52 8.87 -3.19 -8.92
C PRO A 52 9.10 -1.98 -8.01
N ASP A 53 9.95 -2.14 -6.98
CA ASP A 53 10.29 -1.18 -5.92
C ASP A 53 10.78 0.20 -6.42
N SER A 54 11.20 0.30 -7.68
CA SER A 54 11.62 1.55 -8.34
C SER A 54 10.56 2.14 -9.28
N SER A 55 9.40 1.51 -9.39
CA SER A 55 8.38 1.87 -10.37
C SER A 55 7.22 2.62 -9.75
N ASP A 56 6.62 3.39 -10.63
CA ASP A 56 5.48 4.23 -10.38
C ASP A 56 4.28 3.46 -9.80
N ILE A 57 3.97 3.73 -8.53
CA ILE A 57 2.80 3.17 -7.86
C ILE A 57 1.55 3.89 -8.41
N PRO A 58 0.51 3.14 -8.85
CA PRO A 58 -0.77 3.73 -9.24
C PRO A 58 -1.33 4.55 -8.09
N THR A 59 -1.81 5.78 -8.36
CA THR A 59 -2.30 6.70 -7.32
C THR A 59 -3.36 6.06 -6.43
N GLU A 60 -4.17 5.16 -6.99
CA GLU A 60 -5.23 4.44 -6.30
C GLU A 60 -4.72 3.38 -5.31
N ALA A 61 -3.53 2.82 -5.54
CA ALA A 61 -2.90 1.83 -4.65
C ALA A 61 -2.16 2.49 -3.46
N VAL A 62 -1.81 3.77 -3.60
CA VAL A 62 -1.01 4.51 -2.60
C VAL A 62 -1.70 4.59 -1.25
N ILE A 63 -2.95 5.05 -1.24
CA ILE A 63 -3.71 5.25 -0.01
C ILE A 63 -3.86 3.92 0.76
N PRO A 64 -4.31 2.81 0.16
CA PRO A 64 -4.43 1.56 0.90
C PRO A 64 -3.07 0.99 1.30
N LEU A 65 -2.01 1.14 0.49
CA LEU A 65 -0.65 0.75 0.90
C LEU A 65 -0.19 1.53 2.14
N VAL A 66 -0.38 2.86 2.14
CA VAL A 66 -0.03 3.72 3.28
C VAL A 66 -0.72 3.26 4.56
N VAL A 67 -2.01 2.91 4.49
CA VAL A 67 -2.78 2.45 5.65
C VAL A 67 -2.24 1.13 6.19
N ILE A 68 -1.92 0.16 5.32
CA ILE A 68 -1.47 -1.16 5.76
C ILE A 68 -0.04 -1.07 6.32
N VAL A 69 0.86 -0.36 5.63
CA VAL A 69 2.23 -0.14 6.13
C VAL A 69 2.21 0.61 7.45
N ALA A 70 1.40 1.68 7.56
CA ALA A 70 1.24 2.38 8.84
C ALA A 70 0.75 1.43 9.93
N ALA A 71 -0.25 0.58 9.66
CA ALA A 71 -0.78 -0.35 10.66
C ALA A 71 0.26 -1.36 11.18
N ASN A 72 1.19 -1.80 10.33
CA ASN A 72 2.28 -2.69 10.73
C ASN A 72 3.30 -1.97 11.62
N LEU A 73 3.52 -0.68 11.39
CA LEU A 73 4.48 0.15 12.11
C LEU A 73 3.92 0.77 13.39
N VAL A 74 2.61 0.65 13.65
CA VAL A 74 1.96 1.24 14.84
C VAL A 74 2.65 0.82 16.14
N ASP A 75 3.03 -0.46 16.25
CA ASP A 75 3.59 -1.01 17.47
C ASP A 75 5.09 -0.63 17.62
N GLU A 76 5.78 -0.40 16.51
CA GLU A 76 7.20 -0.01 16.46
C GLU A 76 7.42 1.48 16.77
N PHE A 77 6.45 2.32 16.42
CA PHE A 77 6.46 3.76 16.74
C PHE A 77 5.71 4.12 18.03
N GLU A 78 5.37 3.12 18.86
CA GLU A 78 4.73 3.30 20.18
C GLU A 78 3.52 4.26 20.20
N LEU A 79 2.69 4.19 19.16
CA LEU A 79 1.55 5.10 19.01
C LEU A 79 0.53 4.94 20.14
N PRO A 80 -0.15 6.03 20.56
CA PRO A 80 -1.22 5.96 21.55
C PRO A 80 -2.30 4.96 21.09
N SER A 81 -2.78 4.14 22.04
CA SER A 81 -3.70 3.02 21.78
C SER A 81 -4.98 3.40 21.02
N ARG A 82 -5.44 4.65 21.13
CA ARG A 82 -6.55 5.18 20.33
C ARG A 82 -6.19 5.30 18.84
N GLU A 83 -5.07 5.93 18.52
CA GLU A 83 -4.63 6.19 17.14
C GLU A 83 -4.21 4.89 16.46
N ALA A 84 -3.49 4.05 17.19
CA ALA A 84 -3.18 2.68 16.82
C ALA A 84 -4.43 1.90 16.38
N ARG A 85 -5.51 1.99 17.17
CA ARG A 85 -6.78 1.30 16.89
C ARG A 85 -7.49 1.88 15.68
N GLU A 86 -7.50 3.20 15.52
CA GLU A 86 -8.10 3.88 14.36
C GLU A 86 -7.43 3.40 13.05
N ILE A 87 -6.10 3.37 13.00
CA ILE A 87 -5.35 2.89 11.82
C ILE A 87 -5.63 1.39 11.57
N LYS A 88 -5.56 0.56 12.62
CA LYS A 88 -5.82 -0.89 12.49
C LYS A 88 -7.26 -1.19 12.02
N MET A 89 -8.24 -0.36 12.36
CA MET A 89 -9.63 -0.49 11.89
C MET A 89 -9.80 -0.18 10.39
N GLU A 90 -8.91 0.61 9.77
CA GLU A 90 -8.96 0.94 8.34
C GLU A 90 -8.36 -0.19 7.45
N VAL A 91 -7.52 -1.06 8.01
CA VAL A 91 -6.78 -2.12 7.27
C VAL A 91 -7.70 -3.05 6.45
N PRO A 92 -8.84 -3.56 6.97
CA PRO A 92 -9.72 -4.43 6.19
C PRO A 92 -10.32 -3.74 4.95
N GLY A 93 -10.51 -2.41 5.01
CA GLY A 93 -10.97 -1.61 3.88
C GLY A 93 -9.84 -1.40 2.86
N ALA A 94 -8.64 -1.09 3.34
CA ALA A 94 -7.46 -0.93 2.51
C ALA A 94 -7.08 -2.21 1.73
N ARG A 95 -7.07 -3.37 2.40
CA ARG A 95 -6.83 -4.66 1.74
C ARG A 95 -7.89 -4.98 0.69
N ARG A 96 -9.16 -4.66 0.96
CA ARG A 96 -10.25 -4.81 -0.04
C ARG A 96 -10.05 -3.90 -1.25
N ALA A 97 -9.62 -2.66 -1.03
CA ALA A 97 -9.34 -1.72 -2.12
C ALA A 97 -8.19 -2.21 -3.00
N LEU A 98 -7.08 -2.67 -2.41
CA LEU A 98 -5.98 -3.27 -3.18
C LEU A 98 -6.44 -4.49 -3.97
N ARG A 99 -7.16 -5.43 -3.34
CA ARG A 99 -7.66 -6.63 -4.02
C ARG A 99 -8.58 -6.32 -5.20
N ARG A 100 -9.38 -5.25 -5.13
CA ARG A 100 -10.20 -4.80 -6.27
C ARG A 100 -9.37 -4.35 -7.46
N GLN A 101 -8.16 -3.84 -7.24
CA GLN A 101 -7.25 -3.41 -8.31
C GLN A 101 -6.56 -4.60 -8.99
N VAL A 102 -6.49 -5.76 -8.32
CA VAL A 102 -5.90 -7.01 -8.85
C VAL A 102 -6.85 -7.76 -9.75
N VAL A 103 -8.17 -7.64 -9.53
CA VAL A 103 -9.16 -8.31 -10.35
C VAL A 103 -8.89 -7.88 -11.79
N PRO A 104 -8.40 -8.78 -12.66
CA PRO A 104 -8.10 -8.42 -14.02
C PRO A 104 -9.40 -7.87 -14.60
N GLN A 105 -9.32 -6.75 -15.30
CA GLN A 105 -10.32 -6.45 -16.31
C GLN A 105 -10.38 -7.70 -17.19
N TYR A 106 -11.36 -8.56 -16.93
CA TYR A 106 -11.66 -9.73 -17.73
C TYR A 106 -12.04 -9.12 -19.07
N GLN A 107 -11.05 -8.94 -19.93
CA GLN A 107 -11.27 -8.58 -21.32
C GLN A 107 -12.19 -9.68 -21.82
N PHE A 108 -13.45 -9.31 -22.05
CA PHE A 108 -14.40 -10.14 -22.76
C PHE A 108 -13.70 -10.53 -24.06
N SER A 109 -13.17 -11.76 -24.10
CA SER A 109 -12.70 -12.37 -25.31
C SER A 109 -13.87 -12.35 -26.28
N GLU A 110 -13.61 -11.80 -27.46
CA GLU A 110 -14.53 -11.56 -28.56
C GLU A 110 -15.57 -12.67 -28.75
N PRO A 111 -16.81 -12.36 -29.20
CA PRO A 111 -17.80 -13.38 -29.47
C PRO A 111 -17.26 -14.37 -30.50
N VAL A 112 -17.04 -15.62 -30.07
CA VAL A 112 -16.63 -16.72 -30.92
C VAL A 112 -17.67 -16.87 -32.03
N LYS A 113 -17.33 -16.50 -33.26
CA LYS A 113 -18.18 -16.76 -34.43
C LYS A 113 -18.27 -18.27 -34.60
N ALA A 114 -19.42 -18.84 -34.27
CA ALA A 114 -19.74 -20.23 -34.58
C ALA A 114 -19.85 -20.39 -36.11
N THR A 115 -18.85 -21.00 -36.72
CA THR A 115 -18.94 -21.53 -38.08
C THR A 115 -19.71 -22.85 -38.04
N TYR A 116 -20.92 -22.85 -38.61
CA TYR A 116 -21.66 -24.08 -38.92
C TYR A 116 -21.15 -24.61 -40.27
N TYR A 117 -20.73 -25.89 -40.28
CA TYR A 117 -20.42 -26.67 -41.48
C TYR A 117 -21.63 -27.49 -41.91
#